data_AF-A0A953X3R8-F1
#
_entry.id   AF-A0A953X3R8-F1
#
_cell.length_a   1.000
_cell.length_b   1.000
_cell.length_c   1.000
_cell.angle_alpha   90.00
_cell.angle_beta   90.00
_cell.angle_gamma   90.00
#
_symmetry.space_group_name_H-M   'P 1'
#
loop_
_entity.id
_entity.type
_entity.pdbx_description
1 polymer ?
#
loop_
_entity_poly.entity_id
_entity_poly.type
_entity_poly.pdbx_seq_one_letter_code
_entity_poly.pdbx_strand_id
1 'polypeptide(L)'
;MKPARPKRTRLRDKAKSPAPSLAEAELKALQATIGYKFKDAALIVRALTHPSAVGNGDAVRDSNQRLEFLGDRVLNLIIAERLIERRKTESEGDL
;
A
#
# COMPACT_ATOMS: atom_id res chain seq x y z
N MET A 1 -54.96 0.42 13.00
CA MET A 1 -53.78 0.97 12.31
C MET A 1 -52.53 0.61 13.11
N LYS A 2 -51.55 -0.10 12.52
CA LYS A 2 -50.29 -0.45 13.20
C LYS A 2 -49.35 0.78 13.19
N PRO A 3 -48.59 1.07 14.26
CA PRO A 3 -47.69 2.22 14.27
C PRO A 3 -46.50 1.97 13.33
N ALA A 4 -46.08 3.01 12.62
CA ALA A 4 -44.97 2.96 11.68
C ALA A 4 -43.64 2.68 12.42
N ARG A 5 -42.87 1.72 11.91
CA ARG A 5 -41.56 1.33 12.42
C ARG A 5 -40.57 2.49 12.21
N PRO A 6 -39.80 2.93 13.22
CA PRO A 6 -38.88 4.04 13.04
C PRO A 6 -37.79 3.65 12.03
N LYS A 7 -37.55 4.52 11.04
CA LYS A 7 -36.42 4.37 10.12
C LYS A 7 -35.15 4.43 10.96
N ARG A 8 -34.36 3.35 10.96
CA ARG A 8 -32.99 3.33 11.50
C ARG A 8 -32.18 4.39 10.75
N THR A 9 -32.15 5.62 11.25
CA THR A 9 -31.16 6.62 10.87
C THR A 9 -29.82 6.07 11.35
N ARG A 10 -29.02 5.57 10.41
CA ARG A 10 -27.60 5.37 10.66
C ARG A 10 -27.02 6.76 10.90
N LEU A 11 -26.90 7.18 12.16
CA LEU A 11 -25.85 8.13 12.52
C LEU A 11 -24.54 7.43 12.17
N ARG A 12 -24.06 7.67 10.95
CA ARG A 12 -22.64 7.53 10.67
C ARG A 12 -22.02 8.78 11.27
N ASP A 13 -21.76 8.73 12.57
CA ASP A 13 -20.81 9.63 13.18
C ASP A 13 -19.51 9.51 12.37
N LYS A 14 -19.17 10.58 11.65
CA LYS A 14 -17.88 10.74 10.99
C LYS A 14 -16.82 10.84 12.08
N ALA A 15 -16.47 9.73 12.71
CA ALA A 15 -15.15 9.59 13.29
C ALA A 15 -14.18 9.59 12.12
N LYS A 16 -13.48 10.72 11.92
CA LYS A 16 -12.33 10.79 11.02
C LYS A 16 -11.33 9.76 11.54
N SER A 17 -11.27 8.58 10.93
CA SER A 17 -10.31 7.55 11.32
C SER A 17 -8.92 8.20 11.39
N PRO A 18 -8.14 7.96 12.46
CA PRO A 18 -6.80 8.51 12.55
C PRO A 18 -6.01 8.07 11.31
N ALA A 19 -5.16 8.96 10.79
CA ALA A 19 -4.29 8.62 9.68
C ALA A 19 -3.45 7.39 10.06
N PRO A 20 -3.21 6.45 9.12
CA PRO A 20 -2.39 5.29 9.39
C PRO A 20 -1.01 5.75 9.87
N SER A 21 -0.52 5.14 10.94
CA SER A 21 0.79 5.43 11.54
C SER A 21 1.40 4.15 12.07
N LEU A 22 2.74 4.14 12.16
CA LEU A 22 3.53 3.02 12.65
C LEU A 22 4.25 3.47 13.92
N ALA A 23 4.23 2.65 14.98
CA ALA A 23 4.96 3.00 16.20
C ALA A 23 6.47 3.01 15.94
N GLU A 24 7.22 3.84 16.66
CA GLU A 24 8.66 4.00 16.42
C GLU A 24 9.44 2.69 16.60
N ALA A 25 9.04 1.87 17.58
CA ALA A 25 9.63 0.56 17.81
C ALA A 25 9.39 -0.41 16.64
N GLU A 26 8.17 -0.42 16.09
CA GLU A 26 7.79 -1.24 14.93
C GLU A 26 8.55 -0.80 13.67
N LEU A 27 8.67 0.52 13.45
CA LEU A 27 9.45 1.08 12.35
C LEU A 27 10.93 0.67 12.44
N LYS A 28 11.54 0.76 13.62
CA LYS A 28 12.92 0.32 13.83
C LYS A 28 13.09 -1.17 13.57
N ALA A 29 12.19 -2.00 14.11
CA ALA A 29 12.21 -3.45 13.91
C ALA A 29 12.10 -3.81 12.42
N LEU A 30 11.14 -3.21 11.70
CA LEU A 30 10.95 -3.46 10.27
C LEU A 30 12.18 -3.07 9.44
N GLN A 31 12.74 -1.88 9.66
CA GLN A 31 13.92 -1.41 8.94
C GLN A 31 15.14 -2.31 9.18
N ALA A 32 15.29 -2.83 10.41
CA ALA A 32 16.33 -3.80 10.72
C ALA A 32 16.12 -5.11 9.95
N THR A 33 14.88 -5.63 9.91
CA THR A 33 14.53 -6.88 9.21
C THR A 33 14.81 -6.80 7.71
N ILE A 34 14.45 -5.69 7.05
CA ILE A 34 14.66 -5.52 5.61
C ILE A 34 16.05 -4.99 5.25
N GLY A 35 16.87 -4.64 6.25
CA GLY A 35 18.20 -4.06 6.05
C GLY A 35 18.21 -2.69 5.39
N TYR A 36 17.10 -1.93 5.44
CA TYR A 36 16.96 -0.63 4.78
C TYR A 36 16.34 0.40 5.71
N LYS A 37 17.03 1.53 5.87
CA LYS A 37 16.54 2.70 6.61
C LYS A 37 15.92 3.70 5.64
N PHE A 38 14.63 3.96 5.80
CA PHE A 38 13.92 4.94 5.00
C PHE A 38 14.42 6.35 5.33
N LYS A 39 14.68 7.15 4.30
CA LYS A 39 14.98 8.58 4.45
C LYS A 39 13.76 9.38 4.93
N ASP A 40 12.58 8.94 4.50
CA ASP A 40 11.29 9.49 4.88
C ASP A 40 10.40 8.38 5.43
N ALA A 41 10.05 8.47 6.72
CA ALA A 41 9.20 7.50 7.41
C ALA A 41 7.77 7.48 6.85
N ALA A 42 7.29 8.56 6.23
CA ALA A 42 5.97 8.59 5.62
C ALA A 42 5.85 7.60 4.45
N LEU A 43 6.95 7.32 3.74
CA LEU A 43 6.95 6.38 2.62
C LEU A 43 6.65 4.94 3.06
N ILE A 44 7.24 4.49 4.16
CA ILE A 44 7.00 3.13 4.66
C ILE A 44 5.63 2.99 5.30
N VAL A 45 5.16 4.02 6.01
CA VAL A 45 3.77 4.06 6.50
C VAL A 45 2.79 3.94 5.34
N ARG A 46 2.99 4.69 4.26
CA ARG A 46 2.18 4.61 3.06
C ARG A 46 2.28 3.26 2.36
N ALA A 47 3.47 2.68 2.24
CA ALA A 47 3.67 1.37 1.62
C ALA A 47 2.93 0.24 2.35
N LEU A 48 2.78 0.34 3.67
CA LEU A 48 2.05 -0.61 4.52
C LEU A 48 0.54 -0.29 4.64
N THR A 49 0.08 0.80 4.05
CA THR A 49 -1.31 1.22 4.15
C THR A 49 -2.13 0.67 2.99
N HIS A 50 -2.94 -0.36 3.27
CA HIS A 50 -3.89 -0.89 2.32
C HIS A 50 -5.07 0.10 2.10
N PRO A 51 -5.67 0.18 0.89
CA PRO A 51 -6.79 1.08 0.60
C PRO A 51 -7.98 0.98 1.55
N SER A 52 -8.24 -0.20 2.10
CA SER A 52 -9.31 -0.41 3.09
C SER A 52 -9.12 0.36 4.39
N ALA A 53 -7.89 0.81 4.69
CA ALA A 53 -7.56 1.55 5.90
C ALA A 53 -7.76 3.07 5.77
N VAL A 54 -7.82 3.62 4.55
CA VAL A 54 -7.83 5.08 4.29
C VAL A 54 -9.20 5.65 3.88
N GLY A 55 -10.26 4.85 3.94
CA GLY A 55 -11.61 5.30 3.57
C GLY A 55 -11.79 5.50 2.06
N ASN A 56 -12.79 6.29 1.67
CA ASN A 56 -13.17 6.46 0.25
C ASN A 56 -12.72 7.81 -0.32
N GLY A 57 -12.61 7.89 -1.64
CA GLY A 57 -12.32 9.13 -2.36
C GLY A 57 -10.83 9.45 -2.39
N ASP A 58 -10.48 10.73 -2.26
CA ASP A 58 -9.10 11.20 -2.42
C ASP A 58 -8.12 10.60 -1.40
N ALA A 59 -8.58 10.18 -0.23
CA ALA A 59 -7.75 9.54 0.80
C ALA A 59 -7.17 8.19 0.34
N VAL A 60 -7.77 7.51 -0.65
CA VAL A 60 -7.20 6.30 -1.27
C VAL A 60 -5.86 6.61 -1.94
N ARG A 61 -5.62 7.85 -2.37
CA ARG A 61 -4.35 8.26 -2.96
C ARG A 61 -3.19 8.16 -1.97
N ASP A 62 -3.48 8.22 -0.67
CA ASP A 62 -2.51 8.07 0.41
C ASP A 62 -2.30 6.61 0.84
N SER A 63 -2.92 5.65 0.14
CA SER A 63 -2.60 4.22 0.27
C SER A 63 -1.37 3.81 -0.54
N ASN A 64 -1.05 2.51 -0.45
CA ASN A 64 0.03 1.87 -1.17
C ASN A 64 -0.22 1.68 -2.69
N GLN A 65 -1.44 1.83 -3.22
CA GLN A 65 -1.77 1.49 -4.61
C GLN A 65 -0.83 2.11 -5.66
N ARG A 66 -0.46 3.39 -5.49
CA ARG A 66 0.45 4.06 -6.42
C ARG A 66 1.90 3.56 -6.28
N LEU A 67 2.30 3.22 -5.07
CA LEU A 67 3.63 2.65 -4.80
C LEU A 67 3.71 1.22 -5.33
N GLU A 68 2.64 0.44 -5.23
CA GLU A 68 2.51 -0.90 -5.79
C GLU A 68 2.64 -0.85 -7.32
N PHE A 69 1.86 0.01 -7.99
CA PHE A 69 1.95 0.20 -9.44
C PHE A 69 3.36 0.57 -9.90
N LEU A 70 4.01 1.50 -9.19
CA LEU A 70 5.40 1.88 -9.50
C LEU A 70 6.38 0.73 -9.24
N GLY A 71 6.21 0.05 -8.10
CA GLY A 71 7.05 -1.04 -7.65
C GLY A 71 7.05 -2.21 -8.63
N ASP A 72 5.88 -2.58 -9.16
CA ASP A 72 5.76 -3.61 -10.20
C ASP A 72 6.61 -3.29 -11.43
N ARG A 73 6.54 -2.05 -11.93
CA ARG A 73 7.33 -1.64 -13.11
C ARG A 73 8.83 -1.62 -12.85
N VAL A 74 9.25 -1.13 -11.68
CA VAL A 74 10.67 -1.12 -11.32
C VAL A 74 11.19 -2.54 -11.14
N LEU A 75 10.43 -3.41 -10.46
CA LEU A 75 10.82 -4.80 -10.24
C LEU A 75 10.90 -5.57 -11.58
N ASN A 76 9.90 -5.40 -12.45
CA ASN A 76 9.88 -6.04 -13.76
C ASN A 76 11.05 -5.60 -14.64
N LEU A 77 11.42 -4.32 -14.62
CA LEU A 77 12.60 -3.83 -15.33
C LEU A 77 13.89 -4.50 -14.83
N ILE A 78 14.09 -4.55 -13.51
CA ILE A 78 15.28 -5.17 -12.91
C ILE A 78 15.31 -6.66 -13.25
N ILE A 79 14.18 -7.36 -13.13
CA ILE A 79 14.11 -8.79 -13.46
C ILE A 79 14.41 -9.03 -14.93
N ALA A 80 13.80 -8.26 -15.84
CA ALA A 80 14.04 -8.37 -17.28
C ALA A 80 15.52 -8.14 -17.62
N GLU A 81 16.14 -7.10 -17.07
CA GLU A 81 17.58 -6.84 -17.22
C GLU A 81 18.42 -8.05 -16.76
N ARG A 82 18.12 -8.59 -15.56
CA ARG A 82 18.84 -9.76 -15.02
C ARG A 82 18.65 -11.02 -15.84
N LEU A 83 17.48 -11.23 -16.43
CA LEU A 83 17.20 -12.37 -17.29
C LEU A 83 18.00 -12.26 -18.60
N ILE A 84 17.96 -11.10 -19.26
CA ILE A 84 18.72 -10.83 -20.48
C ILE A 84 20.24 -11.03 -20.24
N GLU A 85 20.77 -10.53 -19.12
CA GLU A 85 22.18 -10.69 -18.77
C GLU A 85 22.60 -12.15 -18.60
N ARG A 86 21.73 -12.98 -18.01
CA ARG A 86 22.02 -14.39 -17.66
C ARG A 86 21.73 -15.37 -18.79
N ARG A 87 20.75 -15.07 -19.65
CA ARG A 87 20.22 -15.95 -20.70
C ARG A 87 20.44 -15.35 -22.09
N LYS A 88 21.70 -15.03 -22.41
CA LYS A 88 22.12 -14.28 -23.61
C LYS A 88 21.75 -14.92 -24.95
N THR A 89 21.41 -16.21 -24.95
CA THR A 89 21.15 -17.00 -26.17
C THR A 89 19.67 -17.39 -26.32
N GLU A 90 18.83 -17.02 -25.37
CA GLU A 90 17.39 -17.36 -25.38
C GLU A 90 16.60 -16.31 -26.17
N SER A 91 15.50 -16.75 -26.78
CA SER A 91 14.60 -15.87 -27.52
C SER A 91 13.68 -15.10 -26.56
N GLU A 92 13.05 -14.01 -27.02
CA GLU A 92 12.13 -13.22 -26.18
C GLU A 92 11.04 -14.07 -25.51
N GLY A 93 10.51 -15.09 -26.22
CA GLY A 93 9.44 -15.94 -25.69
C GLY A 93 9.89 -16.95 -24.63
N ASP A 94 11.20 -17.17 -24.51
CA ASP A 94 11.81 -18.11 -23.55
C ASP A 94 12.38 -17.39 -22.30
N LEU A 95 12.46 -16.04 -22.33
CA LEU A 95 12.89 -15.18 -21.22
C LEU A 95 11.75 -14.90 -20.24
#